data_AF-A0A837F521-F1
#
_entry.id   AF-A0A837F521-F1
#
_cell.length_a   1.000
_cell.length_b   1.000
_cell.length_c   1.000
_cell.angle_alpha   90.00
_cell.angle_beta   90.00
_cell.angle_gamma   90.00
#
_symmetry.space_group_name_H-M   'P 1'
#
loop_
_entity.id
_entity.type
_entity.pdbx_description
1 polymer ?
#
loop_
_entity_poly.entity_id
_entity_poly.type
_entity_poly.pdbx_seq_one_letter_code
_entity_poly.pdbx_strand_id
1 'polypeptide(L)'
;MSALYEKSQLTKILISSLPATKETMDSATFLDLSCTIKEIQFTGGQKQDIDVTTLCSTEQENINGLSSPSEISLSGNFYKNPAQDALREAYDND
;
A
#
# COMPACT_ATOMS: atom_id res chain seq x y z
N MET A 1 -14.58 31.13 -0.88
CA MET A 1 -15.53 30.09 -1.32
C MET A 1 -14.73 28.81 -1.55
N SER A 2 -14.80 27.84 -0.64
CA SER A 2 -14.32 26.49 -0.97
C SER A 2 -15.32 25.87 -1.94
N ALA A 3 -14.83 25.20 -2.98
CA ALA A 3 -15.72 24.53 -3.93
C ALA A 3 -16.52 23.43 -3.20
N LEU A 4 -17.80 23.26 -3.55
CA LEU A 4 -18.65 22.17 -3.05
C LEU A 4 -18.18 20.79 -3.56
N TYR A 5 -17.43 20.78 -4.67
CA TYR A 5 -16.90 19.58 -5.30
C TYR A 5 -15.46 19.84 -5.75
N GLU A 6 -14.58 18.91 -5.44
CA GLU A 6 -13.19 18.94 -5.89
C GLU A 6 -13.06 18.11 -7.17
N LYS A 7 -12.42 18.69 -8.21
CA LYS A 7 -12.24 18.01 -9.49
C LYS A 7 -11.19 16.92 -9.33
N SER A 8 -11.56 15.66 -9.59
CA SER A 8 -10.58 14.57 -9.58
C SER A 8 -9.55 14.74 -10.69
N GLN A 9 -8.28 14.46 -10.40
CA GLN A 9 -7.18 14.60 -11.35
C GLN A 9 -7.00 13.40 -12.29
N LEU A 10 -8.03 12.57 -12.48
CA LEU A 10 -8.00 11.36 -13.32
C LEU A 10 -6.95 10.33 -12.89
N THR A 11 -6.46 10.39 -11.64
CA THR A 11 -5.60 9.35 -11.08
C THR A 11 -6.32 8.01 -11.06
N LYS A 12 -5.68 6.97 -11.57
CA LYS A 12 -6.24 5.61 -11.69
C LYS A 12 -5.38 4.61 -10.94
N ILE A 13 -6.03 3.57 -10.42
CA ILE A 13 -5.37 2.38 -9.87
C ILE A 13 -5.48 1.28 -10.90
N LEU A 14 -4.34 0.69 -11.24
CA LEU A 14 -4.22 -0.41 -12.17
C LEU A 14 -3.68 -1.62 -11.42
N ILE A 15 -4.33 -2.77 -11.58
CA ILE A 15 -3.93 -4.01 -10.93
C ILE A 15 -3.30 -4.95 -11.96
N SER A 16 -2.13 -5.48 -11.66
CA SER A 16 -1.44 -6.51 -12.45
C SER A 16 -1.03 -7.67 -11.56
N SER A 17 -0.98 -8.88 -12.12
CA SER A 17 -0.49 -10.07 -11.43
C SER A 17 1.03 -10.22 -11.47
N LEU A 18 1.72 -9.47 -12.33
CA LEU A 18 3.18 -9.53 -12.44
C LEU A 18 3.86 -8.72 -11.31
N PRO A 19 5.04 -9.15 -10.84
CA PRO A 19 5.83 -8.37 -9.89
C PRO A 19 6.13 -6.97 -10.45
N ALA A 20 6.19 -5.95 -9.60
CA ALA A 20 6.50 -4.60 -10.02
C ALA A 20 8.02 -4.44 -10.29
N THR A 21 8.46 -4.71 -11.52
CA THR A 21 9.82 -4.42 -11.99
C THR A 21 9.75 -3.57 -13.25
N LYS A 22 10.86 -2.91 -13.61
CA LYS A 22 10.87 -2.02 -14.78
C LYS A 22 10.48 -2.73 -16.08
N GLU A 23 10.89 -3.99 -16.22
CA GLU A 23 10.65 -4.81 -17.41
C GLU A 23 9.22 -5.36 -17.47
N THR A 24 8.64 -5.69 -16.32
CA THR A 24 7.27 -6.20 -16.24
C THR A 24 6.23 -5.10 -16.40
N MET A 25 6.54 -3.85 -16.02
CA MET A 25 5.63 -2.72 -16.19
C MET A 25 5.27 -2.43 -17.65
N ASP A 26 6.19 -2.69 -18.60
CA ASP A 26 5.95 -2.46 -20.03
C ASP A 26 5.14 -3.58 -20.71
N SER A 27 5.11 -4.77 -20.10
CA SER A 27 4.46 -5.98 -20.67
C SER A 27 3.25 -6.47 -19.88
N ALA A 28 3.01 -5.93 -18.69
CA ALA A 28 1.91 -6.33 -17.83
C ALA A 28 0.55 -5.96 -18.41
N THR A 29 -0.39 -6.90 -18.28
CA THR A 29 -1.81 -6.62 -18.48
C THR A 29 -2.39 -5.99 -17.21
N PHE A 30 -2.97 -4.80 -17.36
CA PHE A 30 -3.52 -4.03 -16.26
C PHE A 30 -5.06 -4.08 -16.25
N LEU A 31 -5.63 -4.33 -15.08
CA LEU A 31 -7.06 -4.20 -14.80
C LEU A 31 -7.31 -2.83 -14.17
N ASP A 32 -8.16 -2.00 -14.79
CA ASP A 32 -8.51 -0.67 -14.29
C ASP A 32 -9.56 -0.77 -13.19
N LEU A 33 -9.21 -0.30 -11.99
CA LEU A 33 -10.12 -0.25 -10.85
C LEU A 33 -11.21 0.84 -11.01
N SER A 34 -11.08 1.69 -12.03
CA SER A 34 -12.08 2.64 -12.55
C SER A 34 -12.73 3.52 -11.46
N CYS A 35 -11.93 4.01 -10.53
CA CYS A 35 -12.40 4.72 -9.34
C CYS A 35 -11.97 6.18 -9.30
N THR A 36 -12.75 7.01 -8.60
CA THR A 36 -12.28 8.31 -8.13
C THR A 36 -11.64 8.13 -6.75
N ILE A 37 -10.32 8.29 -6.69
CA ILE A 37 -9.56 8.25 -5.44
C ILE A 37 -9.79 9.56 -4.68
N LYS A 38 -10.05 9.45 -3.38
CA LYS A 38 -10.20 10.58 -2.46
C LYS A 38 -8.90 10.85 -1.73
N GLU A 39 -8.23 9.80 -1.26
CA GLU A 39 -7.01 9.92 -0.46
C GLU A 39 -6.08 8.74 -0.70
N ILE A 40 -4.78 9.02 -0.69
CA ILE A 40 -3.70 8.03 -0.80
C ILE A 40 -2.74 8.30 0.36
N GLN A 41 -2.59 7.33 1.24
CA GLN A 41 -1.56 7.34 2.28
C GLN A 41 -0.56 6.23 2.02
N PHE A 42 0.71 6.59 2.09
CA PHE A 42 1.81 5.64 2.10
C PHE A 42 2.51 5.75 3.45
N THR A 43 2.58 4.63 4.16
CA THR A 43 3.38 4.50 5.37
C THR A 43 4.54 3.57 5.04
N GLY A 44 5.74 4.15 4.98
CA GLY A 44 6.96 3.36 4.81
C GLY A 44 7.09 2.35 5.95
N GLY A 45 7.50 1.13 5.62
CA GLY A 45 7.70 0.08 6.60
C GLY A 45 8.64 0.54 7.69
N GLN A 46 8.13 0.62 8.92
CA GLN A 46 8.94 1.00 10.07
C GLN A 46 9.53 -0.25 10.72
N LYS A 47 10.75 -0.11 11.19
CA LYS A 47 11.42 -1.16 11.94
C LYS A 47 11.16 -0.91 13.41
N GLN A 48 10.67 -1.91 14.14
CA GLN A 48 10.56 -1.80 15.59
C GLN A 48 11.94 -2.01 16.21
N ASP A 49 12.33 -1.11 17.10
CA ASP A 49 13.51 -1.30 17.93
C ASP A 49 13.18 -2.31 19.03
N ILE A 50 14.01 -3.35 19.15
CA ILE A 50 13.90 -4.35 20.20
C ILE A 50 14.84 -3.92 21.32
N ASP A 51 14.28 -3.67 22.50
CA ASP A 51 15.05 -3.44 23.72
C ASP A 51 15.69 -4.76 24.17
N VAL A 52 17.02 -4.76 24.23
CA VAL A 52 17.83 -5.91 24.66
C VAL A 52 18.65 -5.59 25.91
N THR A 53 18.28 -4.53 26.63
CA THR A 53 18.98 -4.10 27.84
C THR A 53 19.02 -5.23 28.87
N THR A 54 20.22 -5.57 29.33
CA THR A 54 20.45 -6.63 30.33
C THR A 54 20.77 -6.03 31.70
N LEU A 55 20.68 -6.85 32.76
CA LEU A 55 20.91 -6.43 34.14
C LEU A 55 22.31 -5.78 34.37
N CYS A 56 23.28 -6.09 33.51
CA CYS A 56 24.65 -5.56 33.59
C CYS A 56 24.93 -4.42 32.59
N SER A 57 23.94 -4.02 31.77
CA SER A 57 24.11 -2.96 30.79
C SER A 57 24.23 -1.60 31.50
N THR A 58 25.17 -0.76 31.05
CA THR A 58 25.39 0.58 31.62
C THR A 58 24.47 1.64 31.01
N GLU A 59 23.85 1.33 29.87
CA GLU A 59 22.93 2.19 29.11
C GLU A 59 21.82 1.32 28.48
N GLN A 60 20.79 1.97 27.95
CA GLN A 60 19.72 1.28 27.22
C GLN A 60 20.26 0.80 25.85
N GLU A 61 20.14 -0.50 25.59
CA GLU A 61 20.66 -1.14 24.39
C GLU A 61 19.51 -1.59 23.50
N ASN A 62 19.52 -1.13 22.25
CA ASN A 62 18.50 -1.46 21.26
C ASN A 62 19.13 -2.16 20.06
N ILE A 63 18.47 -3.20 19.57
CA ILE A 63 18.77 -3.78 18.25
C ILE A 63 17.61 -3.53 17.30
N ASN A 64 17.94 -3.41 16.03
CA ASN A 64 16.95 -3.25 14.99
C ASN A 64 16.17 -4.57 14.82
N GLY A 65 14.83 -4.58 15.00
CA GLY A 65 13.96 -5.77 14.89
C GLY A 65 13.78 -6.36 13.48
N LEU A 66 12.60 -6.89 13.13
CA LEU A 66 12.32 -7.29 11.75
C LEU A 66 11.83 -6.08 10.94
N SER A 67 12.16 -6.00 9.66
CA SER A 67 11.61 -4.97 8.79
C SER A 67 10.11 -5.21 8.60
N SER A 68 9.27 -4.24 8.99
CA SER A 68 7.84 -4.29 8.63
C SER A 68 7.68 -3.99 7.14
N PRO A 69 6.74 -4.63 6.44
CA PRO A 69 6.35 -4.21 5.10
C PRO A 69 5.82 -2.78 5.13
N SER A 70 5.94 -2.09 3.99
CA SER A 70 5.29 -0.78 3.80
C SER A 70 3.81 -1.00 3.53
N GLU A 71 2.99 -0.06 3.99
CA GLU A 71 1.54 -0.12 3.82
C GLU A 71 1.06 1.04 2.96
N ILE A 72 0.10 0.73 2.08
CA ILE A 72 -0.59 1.73 1.26
C ILE A 72 -2.07 1.66 1.59
N SER A 73 -2.64 2.79 2.02
CA SER A 73 -4.07 2.95 2.22
C SER A 73 -4.65 3.83 1.11
N LEU A 74 -5.65 3.30 0.41
CA LEU A 74 -6.29 3.97 -0.72
C LEU A 74 -7.77 4.10 -0.42
N SER A 75 -8.25 5.33 -0.23
CA SER A 75 -9.66 5.61 -0.01
C SER A 75 -10.29 6.16 -1.29
N GLY A 76 -11.46 5.64 -1.66
CA GLY A 76 -12.10 6.00 -2.91
C GLY A 76 -13.53 5.50 -2.99
N ASN A 77 -14.24 5.94 -4.03
CA ASN A 77 -15.54 5.37 -4.36
C ASN A 77 -15.30 4.21 -5.33
N PHE A 78 -15.51 2.99 -4.84
CA PHE A 78 -15.34 1.79 -5.65
C PHE A 78 -16.69 1.19 -6.02
N TYR A 79 -16.75 0.61 -7.21
CA TYR A 79 -17.88 -0.21 -7.64
C TYR A 79 -17.38 -1.61 -7.99
N LYS A 80 -18.29 -2.56 -8.12
CA LYS A 80 -17.92 -3.94 -8.46
C LYS A 80 -17.42 -4.02 -9.90
N ASN A 81 -16.19 -4.48 -10.08
CA ASN A 81 -15.56 -4.70 -11.38
C ASN A 81 -14.56 -5.88 -11.30
N PRO A 82 -14.03 -6.37 -12.43
CA PRO A 82 -13.09 -7.48 -12.45
C PRO A 82 -11.84 -7.25 -11.60
N ALA A 83 -11.38 -5.99 -11.48
CA ALA A 83 -10.23 -5.66 -10.66
C ALA A 83 -10.53 -5.78 -9.15
N GLN A 84 -11.74 -5.39 -8.72
CA GLN A 84 -12.20 -5.57 -7.35
C GLN A 84 -12.42 -7.05 -7.00
N ASP A 85 -12.92 -7.84 -7.95
CA ASP A 85 -13.10 -9.27 -7.76
C ASP A 85 -11.73 -9.97 -7.62
N ALA A 86 -10.73 -9.57 -8.42
CA ALA A 86 -9.35 -10.04 -8.27
C ALA A 86 -8.72 -9.68 -6.91
N LEU A 87 -8.96 -8.46 -6.40
CA LEU A 87 -8.48 -8.06 -5.07
C LEU A 87 -9.15 -8.83 -3.93
N ARG A 88 -10.44 -9.19 -4.07
CA ARG A 88 -11.13 -10.03 -3.08
C ARG A 88 -10.60 -11.46 -3.10
N GLU A 89 -10.40 -12.02 -4.30
CA GLU A 89 -9.82 -13.34 -4.45
C GLU A 89 -8.41 -13.40 -3.84
N ALA A 90 -7.59 -12.37 -4.03
CA ALA A 90 -6.29 -12.26 -3.38
C ALA A 90 -6.42 -12.22 -1.85
N TYR A 91 -7.34 -11.42 -1.30
CA TYR A 91 -7.56 -11.36 0.16
C TYR A 91 -7.94 -12.72 0.77
N ASP A 92 -8.73 -13.53 0.06
CA ASP A 92 -9.21 -14.81 0.55
C ASP A 92 -8.18 -15.95 0.37
N ASN A 93 -7.19 -15.80 -0.52
CA ASN A 93 -6.28 -16.89 -0.93
C ASN A 93 -4.77 -16.60 -0.74
N ASP A 94 -4.38 -15.40 -0.35
CA ASP A 94 -2.98 -14.99 -0.08
C ASP A 94 -2.61 -15.11 1.41
#